data_AF-A0A9N8MEA7-F1
#
_entry.id   AF-A0A9N8MEA7-F1
#
_cell.length_a   1.000
_cell.length_b   1.000
_cell.length_c   1.000
_cell.angle_alpha   90.00
_cell.angle_beta   90.00
_cell.angle_gamma   90.00
#
_symmetry.space_group_name_H-M   'P 1'
#
loop_
_entity.id
_entity.type
_entity.pdbx_description
1 polymer ?
#
loop_
_entity_poly.entity_id
_entity_poly.type
_entity_poly.pdbx_seq_one_letter_code
_entity_poly.pdbx_strand_id
1 'polypeptide(L)'
;MWQKAEIERDAAYSNLKAFLNGYRKLPSAPNYQMAEDLYQVFKNYGLDLDRLSYSSQTAQMEKLIEDLELPDNAQKIAVLFLGTAFTEMKTKHDEFEALFAEQAGANADLRQMKSASGIRKHLEKTLKAYLTIITAMKEVQGWEVFYADINELVKAAKNSSHTKPTDSSEAL
;
A
#
# COMPACT_ATOMS: atom_id res chain seq x y z
N MET A 1 -5.59 6.31 5.57
CA MET A 1 -5.91 5.65 6.86
C MET A 1 -4.66 5.04 7.48
N TRP A 2 -3.94 4.14 6.79
CA TRP A 2 -2.67 3.58 7.30
C TRP A 2 -1.57 4.63 7.58
N GLN A 3 -1.46 5.70 6.77
CA GLN A 3 -0.52 6.81 7.03
C GLN A 3 -0.76 7.53 8.37
N LYS A 4 -2.02 7.62 8.82
CA LYS A 4 -2.34 8.22 10.12
C LYS A 4 -1.89 7.30 11.26
N ALA A 5 -2.21 6.01 11.15
CA ALA A 5 -1.77 5.00 12.12
C ALA A 5 -0.23 4.92 12.19
N GLU A 6 0.44 5.10 11.05
CA GLU A 6 1.90 5.19 10.98
C GLU A 6 2.44 6.36 11.82
N ILE A 7 1.92 7.57 11.61
CA ILE A 7 2.31 8.76 12.36
C ILE A 7 2.05 8.56 13.86
N GLU A 8 0.93 7.94 14.23
CA GLU A 8 0.58 7.67 15.63
C GLU A 8 1.53 6.67 16.28
N ARG A 9 1.90 5.60 15.56
CA ARG A 9 2.95 4.64 15.99
C ARG A 9 4.29 5.35 16.18
N ASP A 10 4.70 6.17 15.21
CA ASP A 10 5.99 6.86 15.23
C ASP A 10 6.07 7.89 16.36
N ALA A 11 4.95 8.55 16.66
CA ALA A 11 4.82 9.41 17.81
C ALA A 11 4.94 8.64 19.13
N ALA A 12 4.28 7.48 19.25
CA ALA A 12 4.37 6.64 20.46
C ALA A 12 5.80 6.15 20.71
N TYR A 13 6.46 5.64 19.68
CA TYR A 13 7.88 5.27 19.73
C TYR A 13 8.77 6.46 20.13
N SER A 14 8.60 7.60 19.46
CA SER A 14 9.41 8.80 19.70
C SER A 14 9.25 9.34 21.11
N ASN A 15 8.03 9.34 21.66
CA ASN A 15 7.74 9.80 23.01
C ASN A 15 8.39 8.89 24.06
N LEU A 16 8.28 7.57 23.91
CA LEU A 16 8.89 6.61 24.82
C LEU A 16 10.42 6.70 24.79
N LYS A 17 11.01 6.79 23.58
CA LYS A 17 12.44 7.05 23.38
C LYS A 17 12.89 8.36 24.04
N ALA A 18 12.12 9.44 23.86
CA ALA A 18 12.44 10.75 24.43
C ALA A 18 12.40 10.73 25.95
N PHE A 19 11.41 10.06 26.54
CA PHE A 19 11.32 9.86 27.98
C PHE A 19 12.57 9.14 28.52
N LEU A 20 12.93 7.99 27.95
CA LEU A 20 14.10 7.22 28.37
C LEU A 20 15.39 8.04 28.23
N ASN A 21 15.54 8.78 27.12
CA ASN A 21 16.69 9.65 26.88
C ASN A 21 16.81 10.81 27.88
N GLY A 22 15.67 11.35 28.32
CA GLY A 22 15.63 12.37 29.36
C GLY A 22 15.95 11.79 30.73
N TYR A 23 15.30 10.68 31.09
CA TYR A 23 15.37 10.13 32.43
C TYR A 23 16.75 9.56 32.78
N ARG A 24 17.41 8.88 31.84
CA ARG A 24 18.78 8.37 32.01
C ARG A 24 19.83 9.45 32.30
N LYS A 25 19.55 10.72 31.97
CA LYS A 25 20.46 11.87 32.20
C LYS A 25 20.31 12.51 33.57
N LEU A 26 19.47 11.94 34.44
CA LEU A 26 19.23 12.42 35.80
C LEU A 26 19.85 11.43 36.80
N PRO A 27 21.16 11.48 37.06
CA PRO A 27 21.83 10.51 37.94
C PRO A 27 21.35 10.58 39.40
N SER A 28 20.70 11.68 39.80
CA SER A 28 20.05 11.83 41.10
C SER A 28 18.64 11.23 41.17
N ALA A 29 18.05 10.86 40.03
CA ALA A 29 16.74 10.24 39.99
C ALA A 29 16.84 8.74 40.32
N PRO A 30 15.88 8.18 41.08
CA PRO A 30 15.80 6.74 41.29
C PRO A 30 15.73 6.00 39.96
N ASN A 31 16.32 4.80 39.89
CA ASN A 31 16.21 3.90 38.73
C ASN A 31 16.70 4.49 37.38
N TYR A 32 17.48 5.58 37.37
CA TYR A 32 18.00 6.17 36.12
C TYR A 32 18.80 5.16 35.28
N GLN A 33 19.50 4.22 35.93
CA GLN A 33 20.24 3.16 35.25
C GLN A 33 19.31 2.20 34.49
N MET A 34 18.13 1.90 35.03
CA MET A 34 17.13 1.08 34.32
C MET A 34 16.62 1.80 33.06
N ALA A 35 16.53 3.13 33.11
CA ALA A 35 16.19 3.94 31.94
C ALA A 35 17.33 3.97 30.91
N GLU A 36 18.59 4.02 31.35
CA GLU A 36 19.75 3.87 30.47
C GLU A 36 19.76 2.49 29.79
N ASP A 37 19.50 1.42 30.54
CA ASP A 37 19.47 0.05 30.03
C ASP A 37 18.39 -0.11 28.94
N LEU A 38 17.16 0.34 29.22
CA LEU A 38 16.09 0.35 28.21
C LEU A 38 16.41 1.27 27.03
N TYR A 39 17.08 2.41 27.25
CA TYR A 39 17.51 3.27 26.16
C TYR A 39 18.57 2.59 25.27
N GLN A 40 19.45 1.76 25.84
CA GLN A 40 20.38 0.96 25.04
C GLN A 40 19.65 -0.10 24.21
N VAL A 41 18.55 -0.69 24.71
CA VAL A 41 17.69 -1.57 23.90
C VAL A 41 17.20 -0.82 22.67
N PHE A 42 16.62 0.38 22.82
CA PHE A 42 16.20 1.21 21.68
C PHE A 42 17.37 1.49 20.72
N LYS A 43 18.55 1.80 21.24
CA LYS A 43 19.73 2.08 20.42
C LYS A 43 20.17 0.88 19.58
N ASN A 44 20.00 -0.35 20.07
CA ASN A 44 20.35 -1.58 19.32
C ASN A 44 19.53 -1.76 18.04
N TYR A 45 18.27 -1.31 18.05
CA TYR A 45 17.38 -1.34 16.87
C TYR A 45 17.48 -0.07 16.01
N GLY A 46 18.31 0.89 16.43
CA GLY A 46 18.47 2.21 15.82
C GLY A 46 17.65 3.27 16.54
N LEU A 47 18.11 4.50 16.57
CA LEU A 47 17.33 5.59 17.18
C LEU A 47 16.37 6.25 16.19
N ASP A 48 16.59 6.05 14.89
CA ASP A 48 15.88 6.67 13.78
C ASP A 48 14.94 5.68 13.07
N LEU A 49 14.29 4.75 13.79
CA LEU A 49 13.33 3.80 13.20
C LEU A 49 12.24 4.53 12.40
N ASP A 50 11.80 5.69 12.89
CA ASP A 50 10.81 6.59 12.29
C ASP A 50 11.22 7.17 10.93
N ARG A 51 12.46 6.91 10.48
CA ARG A 51 12.99 7.38 9.20
C ARG A 51 13.28 6.25 8.22
N LEU A 52 13.03 5.01 8.61
CA LEU A 52 13.22 3.84 7.77
C LEU A 52 12.07 3.68 6.76
N SER A 53 12.29 2.85 5.73
CA SER A 53 11.18 2.40 4.88
C SER A 53 10.19 1.59 5.71
N TYR A 54 8.90 1.64 5.37
CA TYR A 54 7.83 0.96 6.11
C TYR A 54 8.15 -0.50 6.46
N SER A 55 8.61 -1.30 5.50
CA SER A 55 8.99 -2.69 5.71
C SER A 55 10.13 -2.88 6.72
N SER A 56 11.13 -2.01 6.65
CA SER A 56 12.30 -2.07 7.55
C SER A 56 11.93 -1.60 8.94
N GLN A 57 11.12 -0.54 9.03
CA GLN A 57 10.62 -0.01 10.28
C GLN A 57 9.76 -1.02 11.02
N THR A 58 8.81 -1.66 10.33
CA THR A 58 7.96 -2.71 10.91
C THR A 58 8.80 -3.85 11.49
N ALA A 59 9.73 -4.40 10.69
CA ALA A 59 10.56 -5.51 11.15
C ALA A 59 11.49 -5.14 12.32
N GLN A 60 11.93 -3.90 12.42
CA GLN A 60 12.72 -3.43 13.56
C GLN A 60 11.85 -3.16 14.80
N MET A 61 10.63 -2.66 14.60
CA MET A 61 9.68 -2.41 15.69
C MET A 61 9.21 -3.70 16.34
N GLU A 62 8.91 -4.73 15.54
CA GLU A 62 8.50 -6.05 16.03
C GLU A 62 9.58 -6.64 16.94
N LYS A 63 10.85 -6.64 16.49
CA LYS A 63 11.99 -7.11 17.29
C LYS A 63 12.25 -6.26 18.54
N LEU A 64 12.08 -4.95 18.43
CA LEU A 64 12.17 -4.06 19.59
C LEU A 64 11.10 -4.41 20.63
N ILE A 65 9.86 -4.67 20.21
CA ILE A 65 8.77 -5.08 21.09
C ILE A 65 9.10 -6.43 21.75
N GLU A 66 9.55 -7.43 20.98
CA GLU A 66 9.97 -8.74 21.51
C GLU A 66 11.06 -8.61 22.59
N ASP A 67 12.07 -7.78 22.35
CA ASP A 67 13.16 -7.54 23.31
C ASP A 67 12.67 -6.81 24.58
N LEU A 68 11.76 -5.84 24.42
CA LEU A 68 11.14 -5.13 25.54
C LEU A 68 10.22 -6.04 26.38
N GLU A 69 9.67 -7.11 25.78
CA GLU A 69 8.87 -8.12 26.47
C GLU A 69 9.71 -9.17 27.23
N LEU A 70 11.03 -9.20 27.05
CA LEU A 70 11.88 -10.06 27.85
C LEU A 70 11.73 -9.75 29.34
N PRO A 71 11.74 -10.76 30.24
CA PRO A 71 11.41 -10.58 31.66
C PRO A 71 12.18 -9.45 32.36
N ASP A 72 13.46 -9.30 32.04
CA ASP A 72 14.32 -8.25 32.59
C ASP A 72 13.89 -6.84 32.14
N ASN A 73 13.57 -6.67 30.85
CA ASN A 73 13.10 -5.40 30.31
C ASN A 73 11.67 -5.08 30.75
N ALA A 74 10.79 -6.08 30.80
CA ALA A 74 9.43 -5.94 31.33
C ALA A 74 9.44 -5.48 32.80
N GLN A 75 10.35 -6.01 33.62
CA GLN A 75 10.52 -5.55 34.99
C GLN A 75 10.96 -4.08 35.05
N LYS A 76 11.93 -3.66 34.22
CA LYS A 76 12.37 -2.26 34.14
C LYS A 76 11.22 -1.34 33.69
N ILE A 77 10.43 -1.75 32.70
CA ILE A 77 9.24 -1.01 32.23
C ILE A 77 8.25 -0.83 33.38
N ALA A 78 8.00 -1.86 34.19
CA ALA A 78 7.11 -1.78 35.35
C ALA A 78 7.65 -0.83 36.44
N VAL A 79 8.94 -0.93 36.78
CA VAL A 79 9.60 -0.07 37.78
C VAL A 79 9.59 1.40 37.37
N LEU A 80 9.68 1.67 36.07
CA LEU A 80 9.62 3.02 35.51
C LEU A 80 8.19 3.52 35.25
N PHE A 81 7.16 2.73 35.59
CA PHE A 81 5.75 3.05 35.34
C PHE A 81 5.42 3.28 33.85
N LEU A 82 6.16 2.62 32.95
CA LEU A 82 6.02 2.77 31.50
C LEU A 82 5.06 1.75 30.88
N GLY A 83 4.42 0.88 31.67
CA GLY A 83 3.55 -0.19 31.17
C GLY A 83 2.46 0.31 30.22
N THR A 84 1.74 1.38 30.57
CA THR A 84 0.70 1.94 29.71
C THR A 84 1.26 2.49 28.40
N ALA A 85 2.39 3.22 28.46
CA ALA A 85 3.02 3.80 27.27
C ALA A 85 3.58 2.72 26.34
N PHE A 86 4.12 1.63 26.91
CA PHE A 86 4.58 0.48 26.15
C PHE A 86 3.43 -0.25 25.46
N THR A 87 2.35 -0.54 26.18
CA THR A 87 1.14 -1.14 25.61
C THR A 87 0.55 -0.26 24.50
N GLU A 88 0.49 1.05 24.69
CA GLU A 88 0.01 1.99 23.68
C GLU A 88 0.87 1.96 22.40
N MET A 89 2.20 1.91 22.54
CA MET A 89 3.11 1.78 21.40
C MET A 89 2.87 0.47 20.64
N LYS A 90 2.73 -0.65 21.37
CA LYS A 90 2.45 -1.97 20.80
C LYS A 90 1.10 -1.99 20.07
N THR A 91 0.03 -1.51 20.69
CA THR A 91 -1.30 -1.46 20.06
C THR A 91 -1.29 -0.65 18.77
N LYS A 92 -0.61 0.51 18.74
CA LYS A 92 -0.49 1.32 17.51
C LYS A 92 0.34 0.64 16.43
N HIS A 93 1.33 -0.15 16.81
CA HIS A 93 2.07 -0.98 15.87
C HIS A 93 1.16 -2.03 15.23
N ASP A 94 0.42 -2.80 16.04
CA ASP A 94 -0.51 -3.84 15.58
C ASP A 94 -1.63 -3.24 14.69
N GLU A 95 -2.17 -2.08 15.06
CA GLU A 95 -3.18 -1.36 14.26
C GLU A 95 -2.63 -0.91 12.90
N PHE A 96 -1.40 -0.40 12.87
CA PHE A 96 -0.74 -0.05 11.63
C PHE A 96 -0.56 -1.28 10.74
N GLU A 97 -0.08 -2.40 11.28
CA GLU A 97 0.12 -3.63 10.51
C GLU A 97 -1.17 -4.17 9.92
N ALA A 98 -2.25 -4.18 10.71
CA ALA A 98 -3.57 -4.60 10.25
C ALA A 98 -4.06 -3.73 9.07
N LEU A 99 -3.99 -2.40 9.20
CA LEU A 99 -4.40 -1.47 8.15
C LEU A 99 -3.51 -1.54 6.91
N PHE A 100 -2.21 -1.76 7.11
CA PHE A 100 -1.26 -1.92 6.00
C PHE A 100 -1.53 -3.21 5.23
N ALA A 101 -1.76 -4.33 5.93
CA ALA A 101 -2.08 -5.62 5.34
C ALA A 101 -3.41 -5.57 4.55
N GLU A 102 -4.45 -4.93 5.11
CA GLU A 102 -5.73 -4.71 4.42
C GLU A 102 -5.53 -3.91 3.12
N GLN A 103 -4.78 -2.79 3.19
CA GLN A 103 -4.50 -1.98 2.01
C GLN A 103 -3.64 -2.74 0.97
N ALA A 104 -2.67 -3.53 1.41
CA ALA A 104 -1.83 -4.33 0.53
C ALA A 104 -2.65 -5.41 -0.19
N GLY A 105 -3.58 -6.07 0.53
CA GLY A 105 -4.56 -7.00 -0.04
C GLY A 105 -5.49 -6.32 -1.05
N ALA A 106 -6.12 -5.22 -0.67
CA ALA A 106 -7.00 -4.45 -1.56
C ALA A 106 -6.26 -3.95 -2.82
N ASN A 107 -4.99 -3.53 -2.68
CA ASN A 107 -4.16 -3.13 -3.81
C ASN A 107 -3.77 -4.32 -4.71
N ALA A 108 -3.57 -5.51 -4.15
CA ALA A 108 -3.33 -6.72 -4.92
C ALA A 108 -4.57 -7.09 -5.75
N ASP A 109 -5.76 -7.01 -5.16
CA ASP A 109 -7.04 -7.24 -5.85
C ASP A 109 -7.27 -6.22 -6.98
N LEU A 110 -6.98 -4.93 -6.73
CA LEU A 110 -7.02 -3.89 -7.75
C LEU A 110 -6.03 -4.14 -8.91
N ARG A 111 -4.85 -4.72 -8.63
CA ARG A 111 -3.88 -5.10 -9.67
C ARG A 111 -4.34 -6.30 -10.49
N GLN A 112 -5.16 -7.19 -9.93
CA GLN A 112 -5.78 -8.29 -10.66
C GLN A 112 -6.93 -7.81 -11.56
N MET A 113 -7.59 -6.69 -11.22
CA MET A 113 -8.55 -6.07 -12.12
C MET A 113 -7.82 -5.52 -13.35
N LYS A 114 -8.12 -6.07 -14.54
CA LYS A 114 -7.60 -5.54 -15.80
C LYS A 114 -7.93 -4.04 -15.88
N SER A 115 -6.90 -3.20 -15.97
CA SER A 115 -7.10 -1.77 -16.17
C SER A 115 -8.00 -1.50 -17.39
N ALA A 116 -8.70 -0.37 -17.43
CA ALA A 116 -9.53 -0.02 -18.59
C ALA A 116 -8.74 -0.05 -19.91
N SER A 117 -7.45 0.33 -19.87
CA SER A 117 -6.52 0.19 -20.99
C SER A 117 -6.23 -1.28 -21.34
N GLY A 118 -6.05 -2.14 -20.34
CA GLY A 118 -5.91 -3.59 -20.51
C GLY A 118 -7.15 -4.25 -21.10
N ILE A 119 -8.35 -3.86 -20.67
CA ILE A 119 -9.63 -4.33 -21.22
C ILE A 119 -9.75 -3.90 -22.69
N ARG A 120 -9.50 -2.61 -22.99
CA ARG A 120 -9.54 -2.08 -24.37
C ARG A 120 -8.58 -2.84 -25.30
N LYS A 121 -7.32 -2.99 -24.90
CA LYS A 121 -6.30 -3.70 -25.69
C LYS A 121 -6.67 -5.17 -25.92
N HIS A 122 -7.23 -5.82 -24.89
CA HIS A 122 -7.66 -7.20 -25.00
C HIS A 122 -8.85 -7.35 -25.97
N LEU A 123 -9.87 -6.50 -25.85
CA LEU A 123 -11.00 -6.46 -26.77
C LEU A 123 -10.55 -6.21 -28.21
N GLU A 124 -9.67 -5.24 -28.43
CA GLU A 124 -9.11 -4.94 -29.75
C GLU A 124 -8.38 -6.15 -30.35
N LYS A 125 -7.55 -6.85 -29.54
CA LYS A 125 -6.84 -8.05 -29.98
C LYS A 125 -7.82 -9.15 -30.40
N THR A 126 -8.86 -9.40 -29.60
CA THR A 126 -9.88 -10.42 -29.88
C THR A 126 -10.66 -10.09 -31.15
N LEU A 127 -11.10 -8.83 -31.31
CA LEU A 127 -11.81 -8.38 -32.52
C LEU A 127 -10.93 -8.51 -33.76
N LYS A 128 -9.65 -8.11 -33.68
CA LYS A 128 -8.71 -8.28 -34.80
C LYS A 128 -8.55 -9.74 -35.20
N ALA A 129 -8.33 -10.64 -34.24
CA ALA A 129 -8.19 -12.07 -34.51
C ALA A 129 -9.45 -12.65 -35.19
N TYR A 130 -10.63 -12.29 -34.68
CA TYR A 130 -11.91 -12.70 -35.26
C TYR A 130 -12.09 -12.20 -36.70
N LEU A 131 -11.84 -10.92 -36.95
CA LEU A 131 -11.92 -10.33 -38.29
C LEU A 131 -10.87 -10.92 -39.26
N THR A 132 -9.68 -11.29 -38.77
CA THR A 132 -8.66 -11.98 -39.58
C THR A 132 -9.15 -13.35 -40.05
N ILE A 133 -9.80 -14.13 -39.17
CA ILE A 133 -10.38 -15.42 -39.54
C ILE A 133 -11.46 -15.24 -40.60
N ILE A 134 -12.42 -14.33 -40.36
CA ILE A 134 -13.50 -14.05 -41.33
C ILE A 134 -12.93 -13.62 -42.68
N THR A 135 -11.90 -12.76 -42.67
CA THR A 135 -11.23 -12.32 -43.91
C THR A 135 -10.54 -13.48 -44.63
N ALA A 136 -9.92 -14.41 -43.90
CA ALA A 136 -9.31 -15.60 -44.50
C ALA A 136 -10.35 -16.54 -45.10
N MET A 137 -11.57 -16.57 -44.54
CA MET A 137 -12.67 -17.42 -45.01
C MET A 137 -13.45 -16.84 -46.19
N LYS A 138 -13.11 -15.63 -46.67
CA LYS A 138 -13.88 -14.92 -47.71
C LYS A 138 -14.06 -15.72 -49.03
N GLU A 139 -13.15 -16.66 -49.32
CA GLU A 139 -13.15 -17.47 -50.56
C GLU A 139 -13.68 -18.90 -50.34
N VAL A 140 -14.13 -19.22 -49.12
CA VAL A 140 -14.73 -20.51 -48.79
C VAL A 140 -16.20 -20.48 -49.22
N GLN A 141 -16.61 -21.47 -50.01
CA GLN A 141 -17.99 -21.58 -50.49
C GLN A 141 -19.00 -21.62 -49.33
N GLY A 142 -20.03 -20.78 -49.39
CA GLY A 142 -21.06 -20.66 -48.35
C GLY A 142 -20.80 -19.62 -47.26
N TRP A 143 -19.67 -18.89 -47.32
CA TRP A 143 -19.31 -17.84 -46.36
C TRP A 143 -19.51 -16.41 -46.88
N GLU A 144 -19.93 -16.25 -48.13
CA GLU A 144 -19.96 -14.99 -48.85
C GLU A 144 -20.89 -13.97 -48.19
N VAL A 145 -22.10 -14.41 -47.80
CA VAL A 145 -23.11 -13.56 -47.15
C VAL A 145 -22.64 -13.13 -45.77
N PHE A 146 -22.10 -14.06 -44.97
CA PHE A 146 -21.61 -13.76 -43.63
C PHE A 146 -20.41 -12.82 -43.65
N TYR A 147 -19.48 -12.99 -44.60
CA TYR A 147 -18.39 -12.06 -44.80
C TYR A 147 -18.89 -10.65 -45.16
N ALA A 148 -19.85 -10.56 -46.08
CA ALA A 148 -20.42 -9.28 -46.52
C ALA A 148 -21.08 -8.52 -45.35
N ASP A 149 -21.92 -9.20 -44.56
CA ASP A 149 -22.61 -8.60 -43.41
C ASP A 149 -21.63 -8.04 -42.37
N ILE A 150 -20.60 -8.83 -42.01
CA ILE A 150 -19.58 -8.38 -41.05
C ILE A 150 -18.74 -7.22 -41.61
N ASN A 151 -18.43 -7.25 -42.92
CA ASN A 151 -17.67 -6.18 -43.55
C ASN A 151 -18.46 -4.85 -43.57
N GLU A 152 -19.78 -4.88 -43.77
CA GLU A 152 -20.63 -3.68 -43.67
C GLU A 152 -20.66 -3.13 -42.24
N LEU A 153 -20.73 -3.99 -41.22
CA LEU A 153 -20.63 -3.56 -39.82
C LEU A 153 -19.27 -2.90 -39.51
N VAL A 154 -18.17 -3.44 -40.04
CA VAL A 154 -16.84 -2.83 -39.90
C VAL A 154 -16.77 -1.45 -40.57
N LYS A 155 -17.34 -1.30 -41.77
CA LYS A 155 -17.43 0.00 -42.46
C LYS A 155 -18.25 1.01 -41.67
N ALA A 156 -19.42 0.61 -41.17
CA ALA A 156 -20.28 1.46 -40.36
C ALA A 156 -19.57 1.92 -39.07
N ALA A 157 -18.88 1.02 -38.38
CA ALA A 157 -18.11 1.35 -37.19
C ALA A 157 -16.92 2.29 -37.47
N LYS A 158 -16.27 2.16 -38.63
CA LYS A 158 -15.20 3.09 -39.04
C LYS A 158 -15.75 4.50 -39.26
N ASN A 159 -16.91 4.60 -39.91
CA ASN A 159 -17.53 5.88 -40.27
C ASN A 159 -18.17 6.60 -39.06
N SER A 160 -18.64 5.87 -38.04
CA SER A 160 -19.19 6.47 -36.82
C SER A 160 -18.15 7.16 -35.93
N SER A 161 -16.85 6.92 -36.16
CA SER A 161 -15.76 7.58 -35.41
C SER A 161 -15.34 8.95 -35.98
N HIS A 162 -15.91 9.39 -37.10
CA HIS A 162 -15.49 10.58 -37.84
C HIS A 162 -16.43 11.80 -37.74
N THR A 163 -17.44 11.80 -36.89
CA THR A 163 -18.21 13.03 -36.60
C THR A 163 -17.42 13.95 -35.67
N LYS A 164 -16.50 14.74 -36.24
CA LYS A 164 -16.11 16.02 -35.62
C LYS A 164 -17.40 16.82 -35.39
N PRO A 165 -17.58 17.48 -34.24
CA PRO A 165 -18.62 18.49 -34.13
C PRO A 165 -18.27 19.58 -35.13
N THR A 166 -19.10 19.74 -36.16
CA THR A 166 -19.13 20.96 -36.96
C THR A 166 -19.55 22.07 -36.02
N ASP A 167 -18.60 22.96 -35.70
CA ASP A 167 -18.86 24.27 -35.17
C ASP A 167 -19.85 24.97 -36.11
N SER A 168 -21.13 24.96 -35.76
CA SER A 168 -22.11 25.90 -36.28
C SER A 168 -22.00 27.18 -35.45
N SER A 169 -20.87 27.87 -35.64
CA SER A 169 -20.77 29.31 -35.45
C SER A 169 -21.20 29.95 -36.77
N GLU A 170 -22.50 30.27 -36.90
CA GLU A 170 -23.00 31.38 -37.72
C GLU A 170 -24.51 31.53 -37.52
N ALA A 171 -24.91 32.62 -36.86
CA ALA A 171 -25.83 33.65 -37.39
C ALA A 171 -26.77 34.22 -36.31
N LEU A 172 -26.52 35.52 -36.05
CA LEU A 172 -27.38 36.58 -35.49
C LEU A 172 -27.62 36.63 -33.98
#